data_AF-A0A7S1MDY7-F1
#
_entry.id   AF-A0A7S1MDY7-F1
#
_cell.length_a   1.000
_cell.length_b   1.000
_cell.length_c   1.000
_cell.angle_alpha   90.00
_cell.angle_beta   90.00
_cell.angle_gamma   90.00
#
_symmetry.space_group_name_H-M   'P 1'
#
loop_
_entity.id
_entity.type
_entity.pdbx_description
1 polymer ?
#
loop_
_entity_poly.entity_id
_entity_poly.type
_entity_poly.pdbx_seq_one_letter_code
_entity_poly.pdbx_strand_id
1 'polypeptide(L)'
;MSEVEGSGRPHRPNILKKIEGDSGNTTAAQILSVKRNSKGDLQAFLSSLAFDSASVALFLLAFSILRRSFRPVYGGNWKSRRDEANGMDKMGEGLFEWISATFRERVAEVEDLSLDALMAVKFHELCIRLCVTIGVPMCLVMCPLHYWCGNMPSELVDPLSRVSMANISQNGWLYFVHALVVWLVVVLVERSIYNAMEQFL
;
A
#
# COMPACT_ATOMS: atom_id res chain seq x y z
N MET A 1 33.64 -3.85 71.25
CA MET A 1 34.22 -5.06 70.65
C MET A 1 33.12 -5.67 69.78
N SER A 2 33.10 -5.31 68.48
CA SER A 2 33.65 -6.10 67.34
C SER A 2 32.61 -7.17 66.93
N GLU A 3 32.07 -7.35 65.72
CA GLU A 3 32.30 -7.01 64.29
C GLU A 3 30.89 -6.96 63.62
N VAL A 4 30.51 -6.07 62.70
CA VAL A 4 30.83 -5.92 61.25
C VAL A 4 30.51 -7.13 60.35
N GLU A 5 29.65 -6.84 59.36
CA GLU A 5 29.48 -7.43 58.02
C GLU A 5 28.50 -8.58 57.74
N GLY A 6 27.60 -8.29 56.77
CA GLY A 6 26.70 -9.23 56.13
C GLY A 6 25.81 -8.55 55.08
N SER A 7 26.44 -7.80 54.16
CA SER A 7 25.80 -7.11 53.03
C SER A 7 25.07 -8.12 52.12
N GLY A 8 23.75 -8.23 52.29
CA GLY A 8 22.87 -8.96 51.38
C GLY A 8 22.72 -8.23 50.07
N ARG A 9 23.58 -8.53 49.09
CA ARG A 9 23.39 -8.05 47.71
C ARG A 9 22.08 -8.63 47.16
N PRO A 10 21.21 -7.83 46.52
CA PRO A 10 20.04 -8.35 45.84
C PRO A 10 20.49 -9.29 44.73
N HIS A 11 19.87 -10.47 44.71
CA HIS A 11 20.08 -11.53 43.74
C HIS A 11 19.85 -10.95 42.33
N ARG A 12 20.93 -10.62 41.60
CA ARG A 12 20.82 -10.22 40.20
C ARG A 12 20.31 -11.44 39.43
N PRO A 13 19.11 -11.39 38.81
CA PRO A 13 18.70 -12.47 37.93
C PRO A 13 19.74 -12.59 36.82
N ASN A 14 20.25 -13.80 36.59
CA ASN A 14 21.21 -14.11 35.54
C ASN A 14 20.56 -13.82 34.18
N ILE A 15 20.71 -12.59 33.69
CA ILE A 15 20.21 -12.12 32.40
C ILE A 15 20.78 -13.01 31.28
N LEU A 16 22.01 -13.50 31.45
CA LEU A 16 22.67 -14.41 30.51
C LEU A 16 21.92 -15.75 30.36
N LYS A 17 21.41 -16.35 31.45
CA LYS A 17 20.58 -17.57 31.35
C LYS A 17 19.24 -17.33 30.65
N LYS A 18 18.69 -16.11 30.73
CA LYS A 18 17.45 -15.74 30.04
C LYS A 18 17.67 -15.56 28.53
N ILE A 19 18.86 -15.12 28.13
CA ILE A 19 19.25 -15.00 26.71
C ILE A 19 19.60 -16.39 26.14
N GLU A 20 20.26 -17.24 26.93
CA GLU A 20 20.71 -18.57 26.48
C GLU A 20 19.56 -19.60 26.39
N GLY A 21 18.48 -19.41 27.17
CA GLY A 21 17.28 -20.25 27.12
C GLY A 21 16.23 -19.91 26.06
N ASP A 22 16.34 -18.75 25.39
CA ASP A 22 15.34 -18.24 24.43
C ASP A 22 15.83 -18.21 22.97
N SER A 23 17.11 -18.54 22.76
CA SER A 23 17.77 -18.49 21.45
C SER A 23 17.45 -19.70 20.54
N GLY A 24 16.70 -20.69 21.02
CA GLY A 24 16.40 -21.92 20.27
C GLY A 24 15.08 -21.91 19.48
N ASN A 25 14.12 -21.04 19.83
CA ASN A 25 12.73 -21.13 19.33
C ASN A 25 12.15 -19.79 18.84
N THR A 26 12.95 -18.73 18.75
CA THR A 26 12.44 -17.39 18.44
C THR A 26 12.17 -17.24 16.93
N THR A 27 10.89 -17.38 16.56
CA THR A 27 10.47 -17.50 15.16
C THR A 27 10.88 -16.26 14.38
N ALA A 28 11.21 -16.38 13.10
CA ALA A 28 11.67 -15.24 12.31
C ALA A 28 10.64 -14.08 12.25
N ALA A 29 9.35 -14.38 12.41
CA ALA A 29 8.32 -13.35 12.63
C ALA A 29 8.53 -12.55 13.94
N GLN A 30 9.01 -13.17 15.01
CA GLN A 30 9.36 -12.50 16.28
C GLN A 30 10.64 -11.67 16.13
N ILE A 31 11.65 -12.18 15.40
CA ILE A 31 12.88 -11.42 15.09
C ILE A 31 12.56 -10.18 14.26
N LEU A 32 11.71 -10.32 13.25
CA LEU A 32 11.30 -9.24 12.35
C LEU A 32 10.20 -8.35 12.94
N SER A 33 9.78 -8.58 14.19
CA SER A 33 8.64 -7.88 14.84
C SER A 33 7.36 -7.85 13.99
N VAL A 34 7.17 -8.87 13.15
CA VAL A 34 5.97 -9.01 12.32
C VAL A 34 4.87 -9.59 13.19
N LYS A 35 3.87 -8.75 13.52
CA LYS A 35 2.66 -9.19 14.23
C LYS A 35 1.99 -10.30 13.40
N ARG A 36 1.79 -11.47 14.01
CA ARG A 36 0.98 -12.53 13.39
C ARG A 36 -0.48 -12.14 13.42
N ASN A 37 -1.17 -12.41 12.31
CA ASN A 37 -2.62 -12.31 12.31
C ASN A 37 -3.21 -13.40 13.21
N SER A 38 -4.36 -13.10 13.79
CA SER A 38 -5.16 -13.98 14.63
C SER A 38 -6.42 -14.45 13.90
N LYS A 39 -7.07 -15.49 14.43
CA LYS A 39 -8.34 -16.00 13.89
C LYS A 39 -9.37 -14.88 13.82
N GLY A 40 -9.86 -14.61 12.62
CA GLY A 40 -10.84 -13.53 12.36
C GLY A 40 -10.24 -12.26 11.75
N ASP A 41 -8.92 -12.08 11.70
CA ASP A 41 -8.31 -10.87 11.12
C ASP A 41 -8.62 -10.71 9.63
N LEU A 42 -8.74 -11.81 8.88
CA LEU A 42 -9.19 -11.76 7.49
C LEU A 42 -10.63 -11.23 7.38
N GLN A 43 -11.52 -11.67 8.28
CA GLN A 43 -12.91 -11.21 8.29
C GLN A 43 -12.99 -9.73 8.69
N ALA A 44 -12.19 -9.31 9.67
CA ALA A 44 -12.07 -7.90 10.04
C ALA A 44 -11.61 -7.06 8.85
N PHE A 45 -10.56 -7.49 8.14
CA PHE A 45 -10.07 -6.83 6.93
C PHE A 45 -11.12 -6.76 5.81
N LEU A 46 -11.83 -7.86 5.54
CA LEU A 46 -12.89 -7.88 4.53
C LEU A 46 -14.06 -6.97 4.91
N SER A 47 -14.40 -6.90 6.21
CA SER A 47 -15.47 -6.03 6.70
C SER A 47 -15.14 -4.55 6.57
N SER A 48 -13.89 -4.15 6.87
CA SER A 48 -13.44 -2.77 6.69
C SER A 48 -13.39 -2.42 5.20
N LEU A 49 -12.88 -3.32 4.36
CA LEU A 49 -12.83 -3.12 2.91
C LEU A 49 -14.24 -2.96 2.30
N ALA A 50 -15.21 -3.77 2.75
CA ALA A 50 -16.59 -3.66 2.32
C ALA A 50 -17.22 -2.33 2.76
N PHE A 51 -16.96 -1.89 3.99
CA PHE A 51 -17.48 -0.62 4.52
C PHE A 51 -16.88 0.60 3.78
N ASP A 52 -15.56 0.60 3.57
CA ASP A 52 -14.87 1.69 2.88
C ASP A 52 -15.30 1.78 1.40
N SER A 53 -15.40 0.64 0.72
CA SER A 53 -15.87 0.60 -0.67
C SER A 53 -17.33 1.05 -0.82
N ALA A 54 -18.22 0.66 0.10
CA ALA A 54 -19.59 1.16 0.13
C ALA A 54 -19.65 2.67 0.37
N SER A 55 -18.80 3.19 1.26
CA SER A 55 -18.70 4.63 1.54
C SER A 55 -18.23 5.42 0.31
N VAL A 56 -17.21 4.93 -0.39
CA VAL A 56 -16.74 5.53 -1.65
C VAL A 56 -17.84 5.49 -2.71
N ALA A 57 -18.53 4.37 -2.88
CA ALA A 57 -19.63 4.25 -3.84
C ALA A 57 -20.76 5.24 -3.54
N LEU A 58 -21.12 5.42 -2.26
CA LEU A 58 -22.10 6.41 -1.84
C LEU A 58 -21.68 7.84 -2.21
N PHE A 59 -20.42 8.21 -1.95
CA PHE A 59 -19.92 9.54 -2.31
C PHE A 59 -19.84 9.74 -3.82
N LEU A 60 -19.46 8.73 -4.60
CA LEU A 60 -19.46 8.79 -6.06
C LEU A 60 -20.87 8.93 -6.63
N LEU A 61 -21.86 8.24 -6.05
CA LEU A 61 -23.27 8.39 -6.42
C LEU A 61 -23.79 9.78 -6.07
N ALA A 62 -23.54 10.26 -4.85
CA ALA A 62 -23.91 11.60 -4.43
C ALA A 62 -23.28 12.68 -5.34
N PHE A 63 -22.00 12.54 -5.65
CA PHE A 63 -21.29 13.39 -6.61
C PHE A 63 -21.96 13.34 -7.99
N SER A 64 -22.28 12.15 -8.50
CA SER A 64 -22.90 11.99 -9.83
C SER A 64 -24.28 12.67 -9.91
N ILE A 65 -25.06 12.64 -8.83
CA ILE A 65 -26.35 13.35 -8.73
C ILE A 65 -26.14 14.87 -8.62
N LEU A 66 -25.27 15.31 -7.70
CA LEU A 66 -24.99 16.72 -7.45
C LEU A 66 -24.39 17.41 -8.68
N ARG A 67 -23.50 16.73 -9.42
CA ARG A 67 -22.93 17.20 -10.68
C ARG A 67 -24.02 17.52 -11.70
N ARG A 68 -25.06 16.67 -11.77
CA ARG A 68 -26.18 16.86 -12.70
C ARG A 68 -27.10 17.99 -12.27
N SER A 69 -27.33 18.13 -10.96
CA SER A 69 -28.21 19.17 -10.42
C SER A 69 -27.56 20.55 -10.38
N PHE A 70 -26.24 20.63 -10.16
CA PHE A 70 -25.48 21.88 -10.00
C PHE A 70 -24.38 22.03 -11.07
N ARG A 71 -24.76 21.84 -12.34
CA ARG A 71 -23.83 22.00 -13.49
C ARG A 71 -23.00 23.29 -13.45
N PRO A 72 -23.51 24.48 -13.05
CA PRO A 72 -22.71 25.71 -13.02
C PRO A 72 -21.54 25.69 -12.03
N VAL A 73 -21.66 24.91 -10.94
CA VAL A 73 -20.60 24.80 -9.91
C VAL A 73 -19.54 23.80 -10.35
N TYR A 74 -19.96 22.66 -10.91
CA TYR A 74 -19.06 21.56 -11.32
C TYR A 74 -18.48 21.70 -12.74
N GLY A 75 -19.04 22.58 -13.58
CA GLY A 75 -18.52 22.87 -14.92
C GLY A 75 -17.27 23.77 -14.94
N GLY A 76 -16.94 24.41 -13.81
CA GLY A 76 -15.80 25.34 -13.71
C GLY A 76 -15.98 26.65 -14.50
N ASN A 77 -14.92 27.46 -14.53
CA ASN A 77 -14.86 28.76 -15.22
C ASN A 77 -14.62 28.65 -16.73
N TRP A 78 -15.12 27.59 -17.39
CA TRP A 78 -14.99 27.40 -18.85
C TRP A 78 -15.60 28.56 -19.66
N LYS A 79 -16.47 29.36 -19.03
CA LYS A 79 -17.12 30.53 -19.64
C LYS A 79 -16.18 31.70 -19.97
N SER A 80 -14.88 31.67 -19.64
CA SER A 80 -14.04 32.87 -19.72
C SER A 80 -12.93 32.90 -20.78
N ARG A 81 -12.68 31.87 -21.62
CA ARG A 81 -11.51 31.98 -22.52
C ARG A 81 -11.47 31.31 -23.88
N ARG A 82 -12.51 30.62 -24.35
CA ARG A 82 -12.63 30.30 -25.76
C ARG A 82 -14.09 30.11 -26.10
N ASP A 83 -14.49 30.80 -27.15
CA ASP A 83 -15.82 30.76 -27.72
C ASP A 83 -16.31 29.32 -27.93
N GLU A 84 -17.58 29.13 -27.55
CA GLU A 84 -18.58 28.35 -28.26
C GLU A 84 -18.37 26.84 -28.49
N ALA A 85 -19.28 26.08 -27.88
CA ALA A 85 -19.97 24.93 -28.47
C ALA A 85 -19.36 23.51 -28.44
N ASN A 86 -18.18 23.23 -27.88
CA ASN A 86 -17.61 21.87 -28.04
C ASN A 86 -17.07 21.13 -26.80
N GLY A 87 -16.93 21.78 -25.63
CA GLY A 87 -16.35 21.11 -24.44
C GLY A 87 -17.38 20.48 -23.51
N MET A 88 -18.43 21.24 -23.15
CA MET A 88 -19.40 20.80 -22.15
C MET A 88 -20.59 20.01 -22.72
N ASP A 89 -20.81 20.10 -24.04
CA ASP A 89 -21.87 19.37 -24.76
C ASP A 89 -21.47 17.91 -25.09
N LYS A 90 -20.23 17.52 -24.79
CA LYS A 90 -19.71 16.17 -25.05
C LYS A 90 -19.67 15.26 -23.82
N MET A 91 -19.93 15.79 -22.63
CA MET A 91 -20.20 14.94 -21.46
C MET A 91 -21.69 14.59 -21.49
N GLY A 92 -22.02 13.39 -21.95
CA GLY A 92 -23.42 12.98 -22.01
C GLY A 92 -24.04 12.81 -20.63
N GLU A 93 -25.34 12.53 -20.65
CA GLU A 93 -26.24 12.74 -19.52
C GLU A 93 -26.21 11.62 -18.47
N GLY A 94 -25.45 10.55 -18.72
CA GLY A 94 -25.33 9.40 -17.82
C GLY A 94 -24.60 9.72 -16.52
N LEU A 95 -25.00 9.03 -15.45
CA LEU A 95 -24.47 9.22 -14.09
C LEU A 95 -22.96 8.98 -14.00
N PHE A 96 -22.40 8.07 -14.80
CA PHE A 96 -20.99 7.67 -14.77
C PHE A 96 -20.21 8.06 -16.04
N GLU A 97 -20.78 8.87 -16.91
CA GLU A 97 -20.10 9.26 -18.16
C GLU A 97 -18.85 10.09 -17.94
N TRP A 98 -18.80 10.82 -16.82
CA TRP A 98 -17.61 11.54 -16.39
C TRP A 98 -16.40 10.61 -16.21
N ILE A 99 -16.59 9.33 -15.84
CA ILE A 99 -15.50 8.36 -15.71
C ILE A 99 -14.86 8.12 -17.07
N SER A 100 -15.67 7.82 -18.09
CA SER A 100 -15.18 7.58 -19.46
C SER A 100 -14.51 8.83 -20.05
N ALA A 101 -15.10 10.00 -19.82
CA ALA A 101 -14.51 11.27 -20.24
C ALA A 101 -13.13 11.49 -19.60
N THR A 102 -12.99 11.26 -18.29
CA THR A 102 -11.71 11.40 -17.57
C THR A 102 -10.64 10.43 -18.08
N PHE A 103 -11.01 9.20 -18.46
CA PHE A 103 -10.05 8.23 -19.02
C PHE A 103 -9.67 8.51 -20.48
N ARG A 104 -10.50 9.25 -21.22
CA ARG A 104 -10.29 9.53 -22.64
C ARG A 104 -9.36 10.73 -22.87
N GLU A 105 -9.47 11.74 -22.01
CA GLU A 105 -8.60 12.91 -22.05
C GLU A 105 -7.17 12.51 -21.63
N ARG A 106 -6.17 12.72 -22.50
CA ARG A 106 -4.77 12.53 -22.10
C ARG A 106 -4.25 13.79 -21.42
N VAL A 107 -3.54 13.62 -20.30
CA VAL A 107 -2.92 14.69 -19.50
C VAL A 107 -2.05 15.65 -20.33
N ALA A 108 -1.46 15.15 -21.43
CA ALA A 108 -0.60 15.94 -22.31
C ALA A 108 -1.34 16.99 -23.17
N GLU A 109 -2.68 16.97 -23.21
CA GLU A 109 -3.49 17.82 -24.09
C GLU A 109 -4.21 18.95 -23.33
N VAL A 110 -4.03 19.04 -22.01
CA VAL A 110 -4.68 20.08 -21.19
C VAL A 110 -3.78 21.31 -21.09
N GLU A 111 -3.68 22.07 -22.19
CA GLU A 111 -2.95 23.34 -22.27
C GLU A 111 -3.46 24.40 -21.26
N ASP A 112 -4.68 24.22 -20.74
CA ASP A 112 -5.35 25.17 -19.84
C ASP A 112 -5.10 24.91 -18.34
N LEU A 113 -4.36 23.87 -17.97
CA LEU A 113 -4.07 23.59 -16.56
C LEU A 113 -2.91 24.46 -16.03
N SER A 114 -2.98 24.86 -14.77
CA SER A 114 -1.81 25.48 -14.12
C SER A 114 -0.64 24.49 -14.06
N LEU A 115 0.58 25.01 -14.10
CA LEU A 115 1.80 24.19 -14.04
C LEU A 115 1.81 23.28 -12.80
N ASP A 116 1.37 23.81 -11.64
CA ASP A 116 1.28 23.03 -10.40
C ASP A 116 0.24 21.91 -10.48
N ALA A 117 -0.92 22.15 -11.11
CA ALA A 117 -1.94 21.14 -11.29
C ALA A 117 -1.48 20.04 -12.26
N LEU A 118 -0.77 20.42 -13.33
CA LEU A 118 -0.19 19.47 -14.28
C LEU A 118 0.85 18.58 -13.57
N MET A 119 1.71 19.18 -12.74
CA MET A 119 2.70 18.45 -11.96
C MET A 119 2.04 17.46 -10.98
N ALA A 120 0.95 17.84 -10.32
CA ALA A 120 0.22 16.95 -9.41
C ALA A 120 -0.38 15.73 -10.14
N VAL A 121 -0.96 15.92 -11.33
CA VAL A 121 -1.51 14.82 -12.13
C VAL A 121 -0.39 13.87 -12.59
N LYS A 122 0.72 14.42 -13.07
CA LYS A 122 1.86 13.62 -13.51
C LYS A 122 2.55 12.88 -12.37
N PHE A 123 2.62 13.47 -11.18
CA PHE A 123 3.06 12.78 -9.96
C PHE A 123 2.13 11.62 -9.60
N HIS A 124 0.81 11.80 -9.74
CA HIS A 124 -0.14 10.72 -9.51
C HIS A 124 0.00 9.58 -10.52
N GLU A 125 0.24 9.90 -11.80
CA GLU A 125 0.54 8.91 -12.85
C GLU A 125 1.79 8.09 -12.50
N LEU A 126 2.85 8.74 -12.01
CA LEU A 126 4.06 8.06 -11.51
C LEU A 126 3.74 7.12 -10.34
N CYS A 127 2.95 7.58 -9.36
CA CYS A 127 2.54 6.76 -8.22
C CYS A 127 1.75 5.52 -8.65
N ILE A 128 0.78 5.66 -9.56
CA ILE A 128 0.02 4.52 -10.11
C ILE A 128 0.97 3.56 -10.82
N ARG A 129 1.87 4.08 -11.65
CA ARG A 129 2.85 3.26 -12.38
C ARG A 129 3.72 2.46 -11.41
N LEU A 130 4.24 3.09 -10.37
CA LEU A 130 5.03 2.42 -9.32
C LEU A 130 4.21 1.34 -8.60
N CYS A 131 2.98 1.65 -8.19
CA CYS A 131 2.08 0.69 -7.55
C CYS A 131 1.82 -0.54 -8.43
N VAL A 132 1.60 -0.35 -9.74
CA VAL A 132 1.38 -1.47 -10.67
C VAL A 132 2.67 -2.22 -10.94
N THR A 133 3.75 -1.52 -11.27
CA THR A 133 5.05 -2.12 -11.62
C THR A 133 5.67 -2.89 -10.46
N ILE A 134 5.47 -2.48 -9.21
CA ILE A 134 6.01 -3.16 -8.03
C ILE A 134 4.96 -4.08 -7.41
N GLY A 135 3.74 -3.58 -7.21
CA GLY A 135 2.68 -4.30 -6.51
C GLY A 135 2.20 -5.54 -7.26
N VAL A 136 2.06 -5.48 -8.58
CA VAL A 136 1.60 -6.66 -9.35
C VAL A 136 2.61 -7.81 -9.28
N PRO A 137 3.93 -7.61 -9.57
CA PRO A 137 4.91 -8.68 -9.39
C PRO A 137 5.00 -9.17 -7.95
N MET A 138 4.92 -8.29 -6.95
CA MET A 138 4.91 -8.69 -5.55
C MET A 138 3.72 -9.62 -5.24
N CYS A 139 2.52 -9.25 -5.67
CA CYS A 139 1.33 -10.08 -5.44
C CYS A 139 1.36 -11.39 -6.23
N LEU A 140 1.82 -11.38 -7.48
CA LEU A 140 1.78 -12.56 -8.35
C LEU A 140 2.93 -13.54 -8.13
N VAL A 141 4.09 -13.07 -7.65
CA VAL A 141 5.26 -13.91 -7.42
C VAL A 141 5.38 -14.25 -5.93
N MET A 142 5.35 -13.24 -5.05
CA MET A 142 5.64 -13.47 -3.62
C MET A 142 4.49 -14.13 -2.88
N CYS A 143 3.23 -13.78 -3.18
CA CYS A 143 2.10 -14.41 -2.47
C CYS A 143 1.98 -15.91 -2.75
N PRO A 144 2.03 -16.39 -4.01
CA PRO A 144 2.00 -17.83 -4.27
C PRO A 144 3.25 -18.55 -3.75
N LEU A 145 4.41 -17.90 -3.83
CA LEU A 145 5.66 -18.44 -3.27
C LEU A 145 5.56 -18.62 -1.74
N HIS A 146 5.00 -17.66 -1.02
CA HIS A 146 4.72 -17.81 0.43
C HIS A 146 3.70 -18.90 0.70
N TYR A 147 2.68 -19.04 -0.14
CA TYR A 147 1.65 -20.05 0.04
C TYR A 147 2.19 -21.47 -0.14
N TRP A 148 3.03 -21.71 -1.15
CA TRP A 148 3.56 -23.04 -1.46
C TRP A 148 4.85 -23.40 -0.72
N CYS A 149 5.76 -22.44 -0.52
CA CYS A 149 7.07 -22.68 0.09
C CYS A 149 7.15 -22.24 1.56
N GLY A 150 6.07 -21.70 2.12
CA GLY A 150 5.98 -21.40 3.54
C GLY A 150 5.79 -22.68 4.34
N ASN A 151 6.81 -23.05 5.12
CA ASN A 151 6.87 -24.32 5.85
C ASN A 151 6.33 -24.22 7.30
N MET A 152 5.43 -23.28 7.57
CA MET A 152 4.81 -23.17 8.89
C MET A 152 3.61 -24.13 9.04
N PRO A 153 3.40 -24.76 10.21
CA PRO A 153 2.30 -25.70 10.40
C PRO A 153 0.94 -25.03 10.24
N SER A 154 0.06 -25.60 9.40
CA SER A 154 -1.27 -25.05 9.07
C SER A 154 -2.18 -24.80 10.27
N GLU A 155 -1.97 -25.49 11.40
CA GLU A 155 -2.75 -25.32 12.64
C GLU A 155 -2.47 -23.98 13.35
N LEU A 156 -1.32 -23.37 13.09
CA LEU A 156 -0.89 -22.10 13.68
C LEU A 156 -0.99 -20.90 12.73
N VAL A 157 -1.46 -21.10 11.49
CA VAL A 157 -1.41 -20.07 10.44
C VAL A 157 -2.82 -19.72 9.94
N ASP A 158 -3.27 -18.53 10.32
CA ASP A 158 -4.47 -17.91 9.76
C ASP A 158 -4.34 -17.68 8.25
N PRO A 159 -5.44 -17.71 7.48
CA PRO A 159 -5.40 -17.58 6.01
C PRO A 159 -4.61 -16.36 5.52
N LEU A 160 -4.72 -15.22 6.21
CA LEU A 160 -4.01 -13.98 5.88
C LEU A 160 -2.50 -14.06 6.17
N SER A 161 -2.11 -14.86 7.15
CA SER A 161 -0.70 -15.10 7.49
C SER A 161 0.01 -16.01 6.48
N ARG A 162 -0.72 -16.76 5.63
CA ARG A 162 -0.14 -17.69 4.63
C ARG A 162 0.58 -16.99 3.48
N VAL A 163 0.13 -15.78 3.14
CA VAL A 163 0.70 -14.97 2.04
C VAL A 163 1.74 -13.96 2.52
N SER A 164 2.00 -13.90 3.84
CA SER A 164 2.94 -12.95 4.43
C SER A 164 4.21 -13.64 4.93
N MET A 165 5.23 -12.84 5.28
CA MET A 165 6.46 -13.35 5.87
C MET A 165 6.26 -14.12 7.18
N ALA A 166 5.07 -14.04 7.80
CA ALA A 166 4.71 -14.83 8.97
C ALA A 166 4.66 -16.34 8.71
N ASN A 167 4.54 -16.77 7.44
CA ASN A 167 4.52 -18.17 7.00
C ASN A 167 5.93 -18.79 6.81
N ILE A 168 6.99 -18.00 6.93
CA ILE A 168 8.36 -18.46 6.66
C ILE A 168 8.98 -19.01 7.95
N SER A 169 9.58 -20.21 7.86
CA SER A 169 10.31 -20.83 8.96
C SER A 169 11.64 -20.12 9.24
N GLN A 170 12.15 -20.23 10.47
CA GLN A 170 13.50 -19.73 10.78
C GLN A 170 14.53 -20.38 9.85
N ASN A 171 15.44 -19.56 9.31
CA ASN A 171 16.52 -19.98 8.41
C ASN A 171 16.10 -20.52 7.03
N GLY A 172 14.93 -20.11 6.52
CA GLY A 172 14.49 -20.46 5.17
C GLY A 172 15.26 -19.73 4.07
N TRP A 173 15.60 -20.43 2.97
CA TRP A 173 16.24 -19.84 1.79
C TRP A 173 15.44 -18.68 1.17
N LEU A 174 14.14 -18.61 1.47
CA LEU A 174 13.22 -17.56 1.03
C LEU A 174 13.64 -16.15 1.45
N TYR A 175 14.41 -16.00 2.54
CA TYR A 175 14.96 -14.71 2.95
C TYR A 175 15.92 -14.13 1.91
N PHE A 176 16.69 -14.97 1.20
CA PHE A 176 17.55 -14.52 0.11
C PHE A 176 16.73 -14.02 -1.08
N VAL A 177 15.59 -14.66 -1.37
CA VAL A 177 14.66 -14.21 -2.41
C VAL A 177 14.09 -12.84 -2.06
N HIS A 178 13.65 -12.65 -0.81
CA HIS A 178 13.20 -11.34 -0.32
C HIS A 178 14.27 -10.26 -0.48
N ALA A 179 15.50 -10.55 -0.08
CA ALA A 179 16.61 -9.60 -0.20
C ALA A 179 16.84 -9.19 -1.68
N LEU A 180 16.83 -10.17 -2.60
CA LEU A 180 16.96 -9.91 -4.04
C LEU A 180 15.79 -9.07 -4.59
N VAL A 181 14.56 -9.38 -4.17
CA VAL A 181 13.36 -8.63 -4.58
C VAL A 181 13.41 -7.19 -4.08
N VAL A 182 13.86 -6.95 -2.85
CA VAL A 182 14.03 -5.58 -2.31
C VAL A 182 15.01 -4.78 -3.17
N TRP A 183 16.17 -5.36 -3.52
CA TRP A 183 17.12 -4.68 -4.40
C TRP A 183 16.55 -4.39 -5.79
N LEU A 184 15.80 -5.33 -6.37
CA LEU A 184 15.11 -5.13 -7.64
C LEU A 184 14.12 -3.95 -7.54
N VAL A 185 13.32 -3.91 -6.47
CA VAL A 185 12.37 -2.82 -6.22
C VAL A 185 13.10 -1.48 -6.10
N VAL A 186 14.20 -1.41 -5.35
CA VAL A 186 15.01 -0.19 -5.22
C VAL A 186 15.47 0.31 -6.60
N VAL A 187 16.06 -0.55 -7.42
CA VAL A 187 16.54 -0.19 -8.77
C VAL A 187 15.38 0.25 -9.68
N LEU A 188 14.21 -0.41 -9.61
CA LEU A 188 13.04 -0.01 -10.40
C LEU A 188 12.48 1.34 -9.97
N VAL A 189 12.39 1.60 -8.67
CA VAL A 189 11.93 2.87 -8.12
C VAL A 189 12.88 3.99 -8.53
N GLU A 190 14.18 3.79 -8.35
CA GLU A 190 15.21 4.75 -8.73
C GLU A 190 15.10 5.14 -10.21
N ARG A 191 15.08 4.14 -11.11
CA ARG A 191 14.92 4.39 -12.56
C ARG A 191 13.61 5.09 -12.90
N SER A 192 12.52 4.71 -12.25
CA SER A 192 11.22 5.33 -12.51
C SER A 192 11.18 6.78 -12.07
N ILE A 193 11.84 7.12 -10.96
CA ILE A 193 11.97 8.51 -10.47
C ILE A 193 12.85 9.32 -11.41
N TYR A 194 14.04 8.85 -11.79
CA TYR A 194 14.91 9.57 -12.72
C TYR A 194 14.25 9.82 -14.09
N ASN A 195 13.59 8.80 -14.64
CA ASN A 195 12.83 8.94 -15.88
C ASN A 195 11.68 9.96 -15.75
N ALA A 196 11.04 10.03 -14.58
CA ALA A 196 10.03 11.04 -14.32
C ALA A 196 10.65 12.44 -14.24
N MET A 197 11.77 12.59 -13.52
CA MET A 197 12.50 13.86 -13.41
C MET A 197 12.93 14.40 -14.79
N GLU A 198 13.43 13.54 -15.68
CA GLU A 198 13.78 13.93 -17.06
C GLU A 198 12.57 14.34 -17.91
N GLN A 199 11.37 13.86 -17.61
CA GLN A 199 10.15 14.29 -18.29
C GLN A 199 9.63 15.64 -17.78
N PHE A 200 10.15 16.12 -16.65
CA PHE A 200 9.72 17.37 -16.02
C PHE A 200 10.72 18.53 -16.19
N LEU A 201 12.01 18.23 -16.33
CA LEU A 201 13.08 19.20 -16.55
C LEU A 201 13.32 19.43 -18.05
#